data_AF-A0A359M4C7-F1
#
_entry.id   AF-A0A359M4C7-F1
#
_cell.length_a   1.000
_cell.length_b   1.000
_cell.length_c   1.000
_cell.angle_alpha   90.00
_cell.angle_beta   90.00
_cell.angle_gamma   90.00
#
_symmetry.space_group_name_H-M   'P 1'
#
loop_
_entity.id
_entity.type
_entity.pdbx_description
1 polymer ?
#
loop_
_entity_poly.entity_id
_entity_poly.type
_entity_poly.pdbx_seq_one_letter_code
_entity_poly.pdbx_strand_id
1 'polypeptide(L)' 'YFPEPDLVPLRVSAAWRERVRDEMGELPPALRARFTGEYGLREYDAQVLTATRELAAFYDRAARSSADPKAAANWV' A
#
# COMPACT_ATOMS: atom_id res chain seq x y z
N TYR A 1 -9.10 9.07 -35.66
CA TYR A 1 -8.05 8.52 -34.78
C TYR A 1 -7.36 7.41 -35.57
N PHE A 2 -6.03 7.46 -35.75
CA PHE A 2 -5.27 6.43 -36.47
C PHE A 2 -4.15 5.91 -35.56
N PRO A 3 -3.72 4.64 -35.68
CA PRO A 3 -2.61 4.10 -34.90
C PRO A 3 -1.30 4.78 -35.32
N GLU A 4 -0.48 5.13 -34.34
CA GLU A 4 0.79 5.81 -34.59
C GLU A 4 1.76 4.90 -35.40
N PRO A 5 2.15 5.28 -36.63
CA PRO A 5 2.94 4.44 -37.54
C PRO A 5 4.37 4.16 -37.05
N ASP A 6 4.96 5.03 -36.25
CA ASP A 6 6.33 4.85 -35.75
C ASP A 6 6.40 3.90 -34.54
N LEU A 7 5.25 3.58 -33.93
CA LEU A 7 5.17 2.71 -32.75
C LEU A 7 4.65 1.33 -33.09
N VAL A 8 5.47 0.30 -32.79
CA VAL A 8 5.02 -1.09 -32.87
C VAL A 8 3.96 -1.37 -31.80
N PRO A 9 2.97 -2.27 -32.09
CA PRO A 9 1.98 -2.65 -31.09
C PRO A 9 2.63 -3.26 -29.84
N LEU A 10 2.40 -2.63 -28.69
CA LEU A 10 2.88 -3.15 -27.40
C LEU A 10 2.16 -4.46 -27.06
N ARG A 11 2.92 -5.55 -26.93
CA ARG A 11 2.40 -6.85 -26.48
C ARG A 11 2.79 -7.10 -25.03
N VAL A 12 1.80 -7.01 -24.12
CA VAL A 12 2.00 -7.30 -22.71
C VAL A 12 1.91 -8.82 -22.48
N SER A 13 3.05 -9.48 -22.26
CA SER A 13 3.08 -10.92 -22.00
C SER A 13 2.57 -11.27 -20.59
N ALA A 14 2.09 -12.51 -20.40
CA ALA A 14 1.69 -12.99 -19.08
C ALA A 14 2.85 -12.91 -18.07
N ALA A 15 4.06 -13.30 -18.48
CA ALA A 15 5.25 -13.20 -17.63
C ALA A 15 5.54 -11.75 -17.19
N TRP A 16 5.35 -10.76 -18.07
CA TRP A 16 5.50 -9.36 -17.68
C TRP A 16 4.44 -8.92 -16.68
N ARG A 17 3.18 -9.32 -16.87
CA ARG A 17 2.11 -9.02 -15.91
C ARG A 17 2.39 -9.61 -14.53
N GLU A 18 2.84 -10.85 -14.46
CA GLU A 18 3.14 -11.50 -13.17
C GLU A 18 4.31 -10.81 -12.48
N ARG A 19 5.39 -10.44 -13.21
CA ARG A 19 6.47 -9.64 -12.62
C ARG A 19 5.98 -8.31 -12.03
N VAL A 20 5.17 -7.56 -12.78
CA VAL A 20 4.61 -6.29 -12.27
C VAL A 20 3.74 -6.53 -11.05
N ARG A 21 2.95 -7.60 -11.04
CA ARG A 21 2.12 -7.98 -9.89
C ARG A 21 2.96 -8.31 -8.65
N ASP A 22 4.07 -9.02 -8.83
CA ASP A 22 4.97 -9.38 -7.72
C ASP A 22 5.73 -8.16 -7.16
N GLU A 23 5.98 -7.14 -8.01
CA GLU A 23 6.56 -5.87 -7.60
C GLU A 23 5.55 -4.94 -6.91
N MET A 24 4.25 -5.20 -7.05
CA MET A 24 3.21 -4.44 -6.36
C MET A 24 3.19 -4.81 -4.89
N GLY A 25 3.55 -3.86 -4.03
CA GLY A 25 3.36 -3.97 -2.60
C GLY A 25 1.89 -3.94 -2.18
N GLU A 26 1.66 -3.98 -0.87
CA GLU A 26 0.32 -3.90 -0.29
C GLU A 26 -0.37 -2.57 -0.69
N LEU A 27 -1.56 -2.67 -1.28
CA LEU A 27 -2.32 -1.50 -1.71
C LEU A 27 -2.93 -0.77 -0.50
N PRO A 28 -3.18 0.55 -0.59
CA PRO A 28 -3.72 1.32 0.53
C PRO A 28 -4.99 0.75 1.17
N PRO A 29 -6.00 0.23 0.42
CA PRO A 29 -7.17 -0.40 1.03
C PRO A 29 -6.85 -1.66 1.84
N ALA A 30 -5.91 -2.48 1.35
CA ALA A 30 -5.47 -3.68 2.05
C ALA A 30 -4.71 -3.31 3.34
N LEU A 31 -3.79 -2.33 3.26
CA LEU A 31 -3.09 -1.77 4.41
C LEU A 31 -4.05 -1.24 5.48
N ARG A 32 -5.12 -0.52 5.09
CA ARG A 32 -6.14 -0.03 6.02
C ARG A 32 -6.83 -1.17 6.74
N ALA A 33 -7.30 -2.16 5.99
CA ALA A 33 -7.96 -3.34 6.56
C ALA A 33 -7.02 -4.10 7.50
N ARG A 34 -5.73 -4.17 7.18
CA ARG A 34 -4.71 -4.76 8.04
C ARG A 34 -4.52 -3.96 9.32
N PHE A 35 -4.40 -2.63 9.25
CA PHE A 35 -4.23 -1.79 10.44
C PHE A 35 -5.47 -1.80 11.35
N THR A 36 -6.68 -1.82 10.80
CA THR A 36 -7.89 -1.95 11.61
C THR A 36 -8.03 -3.34 12.22
N GLY A 37 -7.66 -4.40 11.49
CA GLY A 37 -7.71 -5.79 11.97
C GLY A 37 -6.61 -6.17 12.96
N GLU A 38 -5.34 -5.96 12.60
CA GLU A 38 -4.16 -6.37 13.37
C GLU A 38 -3.84 -5.41 14.51
N TYR A 39 -3.95 -4.10 14.28
CA TYR A 39 -3.62 -3.08 15.28
C TYR A 39 -4.84 -2.50 15.99
N GLY A 40 -6.05 -2.91 15.58
CA GLY A 40 -7.29 -2.48 16.20
C GLY A 40 -7.59 -0.99 16.01
N LEU A 41 -6.97 -0.34 15.02
CA LEU A 41 -7.18 1.08 14.76
C LEU A 41 -8.62 1.37 14.34
N ARG A 42 -9.07 2.60 14.58
CA ARG A 42 -10.31 3.09 13.98
C ARG A 42 -10.08 3.31 12.49
N GLU A 43 -11.13 3.18 11.69
CA GLU A 43 -11.07 3.37 10.24
C GLU A 43 -10.47 4.73 9.86
N TYR A 44 -10.81 5.78 10.61
CA TYR A 44 -10.27 7.11 10.41
C TYR A 44 -8.74 7.17 10.61
N ASP A 45 -8.24 6.61 11.72
CA ASP A 45 -6.81 6.62 12.04
C ASP A 45 -6.03 5.79 11.00
N ALA A 46 -6.57 4.63 10.62
CA ALA A 46 -6.00 3.80 9.55
C ALA A 46 -6.00 4.55 8.21
N GLN A 47 -7.02 5.34 7.90
CA GLN A 47 -7.07 6.15 6.68
C GLN A 47 -5.99 7.23 6.67
N VAL A 48 -5.79 7.94 7.77
CA VAL A 48 -4.75 8.97 7.89
C VAL A 48 -3.37 8.35 7.79
N LEU A 49 -3.11 7.27 8.53
CA LEU A 49 -1.80 6.61 8.57
C LEU A 49 -1.43 5.90 7.26
N THR A 50 -2.41 5.61 6.41
CA THR A 50 -2.21 5.02 5.08
C THR A 50 -2.32 6.03 3.93
N ALA A 51 -2.38 7.34 4.23
CA ALA A 51 -2.48 8.39 3.22
C ALA A 51 -1.27 8.43 2.27
N THR A 52 -0.08 8.10 2.77
CA THR A 52 1.13 7.93 1.97
C THR A 52 1.84 6.63 2.32
N ARG A 53 2.59 6.08 1.37
CA ARG A 53 3.34 4.84 1.58
C ARG A 53 4.39 5.00 2.67
N GLU A 54 5.05 6.15 2.69
CA GLU A 54 6.13 6.46 3.62
C GLU A 54 5.60 6.56 5.06
N LEU A 55 4.43 7.19 5.26
CA LEU A 55 3.75 7.26 6.55
C LEU A 55 3.30 5.87 7.02
N ALA A 56 2.67 5.10 6.13
CA ALA A 56 2.22 3.75 6.45
C ALA A 56 3.39 2.86 6.88
N ALA A 57 4.51 2.92 6.16
CA ALA A 57 5.71 2.17 6.47
C ALA A 57 6.37 2.63 7.78
N PHE A 58 6.35 3.94 8.08
CA PHE A 58 6.86 4.47 9.33
C PHE A 58 6.02 3.99 10.52
N TYR A 59 4.70 4.16 10.45
CA TYR A 59 3.78 3.69 11.47
C TYR A 59 3.87 2.17 11.66
N ASP A 60 3.88 1.37 10.59
CA ASP A 60 3.96 -0.09 10.72
C ASP A 60 5.22 -0.55 11.45
N ARG A 61 6.37 0.10 11.20
CA ARG A 61 7.60 -0.16 11.95
C ARG A 61 7.50 0.24 13.42
N ALA A 62 6.89 1.40 13.69
CA ALA A 62 6.68 1.88 15.06
C ALA A 62 5.73 0.95 15.84
N ALA A 63 4.60 0.57 15.23
CA ALA A 63 3.60 -0.33 15.79
C ALA A 63 4.16 -1.73 16.08
N ARG A 64 4.96 -2.30 15.17
CA ARG A 64 5.64 -3.61 15.41
C ARG A 64 6.66 -3.56 16.54
N SER A 65 7.22 -2.38 16.81
CA SER A 65 8.22 -2.19 17.86
C SER A 65 7.61 -1.71 19.18
N SER A 66 6.34 -1.30 19.18
CA SER A 66 5.63 -0.81 20.36
C SER A 66 4.84 -1.93 21.04
N ALA A 67 4.66 -1.81 22.35
CA ALA A 67 3.74 -2.67 23.10
C ALA A 67 2.26 -2.27 22.88
N ASP A 68 2.01 -1.07 22.35
CA ASP A 68 0.68 -0.53 22.06
C ASP A 68 0.65 0.16 20.68
N PRO A 69 0.17 -0.53 19.64
CA PRO A 69 0.01 0.02 18.29
C PRO A 69 -0.98 1.19 18.21
N LYS A 70 -1.97 1.27 19.11
CA LYS A 70 -2.95 2.36 19.15
C LYS A 70 -2.36 3.62 19.74
N ALA A 71 -1.59 3.48 20.82
CA ALA A 71 -0.84 4.61 21.36
C ALA A 71 0.16 5.14 20.33
N ALA A 72 0.87 4.25 19.63
CA ALA A 72 1.79 4.63 18.56
C ALA A 72 1.11 5.46 17.46
N ALA A 73 -0.15 5.15 17.10
CA ALA A 73 -0.90 5.88 16.10
C ALA A 73 -1.15 7.35 16.46
N ASN A 74 -1.21 7.69 17.77
CA ASN A 74 -1.40 9.07 18.21
C ASN A 74 -0.11 9.90 18.18
N TRP A 75 1.05 9.25 18.18
CA TRP A 75 2.37 9.90 18.16
C TRP A 75 2.91 10.14 16.75
N VAL A 76 2.36 9.41 15.78
CA VAL A 76 2.71 9.49 14.36
C VAL A 76 1.82 10.53 13.68
#